data_AF-A0A839QL87-F1
#
_entry.id   AF-A0A839QL87-F1
#
_cell.length_a   1.000
_cell.length_b   1.000
_cell.length_c   1.000
_cell.angle_alpha   90.00
_cell.angle_beta   90.00
_cell.angle_gamma   90.00
#
_symmetry.space_group_name_H-M   'P 1'
#
loop_
_entity.id
_entity.type
_entity.pdbx_description
1 polymer ?
#
loop_
_entity_poly.entity_id
_entity_poly.type
_entity_poly.pdbx_seq_one_letter_code
_entity_poly.pdbx_strand_id
1 'polypeptide(L)'
;MGEIAHVDLERLRATADGVAAAGDAVAQMRWPALDAGALPDSAVAALPIADVVGGQVAEVVADLIAWVAAAREAAEAFVHADAALGERLAVK
;
A
#
# COMPACT_ATOMS: atom_id res chain seq x y z
N MET A 1 -2.47 -16.42 28.11
CA MET A 1 -2.39 -15.25 27.22
C MET A 1 -2.49 -15.76 25.80
N GLY A 2 -3.71 -15.92 25.31
CA GLY A 2 -4.02 -16.50 24.01
C GLY A 2 -5.41 -16.04 23.64
N GLU A 3 -5.56 -14.73 23.49
CA GLU A 3 -6.72 -14.20 22.77
C GLU A 3 -6.45 -14.56 21.32
N ILE A 4 -7.18 -15.57 20.81
CA ILE A 4 -7.16 -15.89 19.39
C ILE A 4 -7.74 -14.64 18.73
N ALA A 5 -6.84 -13.78 18.24
CA ALA A 5 -7.24 -12.61 17.46
C ALA A 5 -8.05 -13.14 16.28
N HIS A 6 -9.37 -12.96 16.35
CA HIS A 6 -10.24 -13.28 15.24
C HIS A 6 -9.95 -12.24 14.16
N VAL A 7 -9.05 -12.60 13.24
CA VAL A 7 -8.71 -11.74 12.11
C VAL A 7 -9.91 -11.77 11.18
N ASP A 8 -10.60 -10.64 11.09
CA ASP A 8 -11.63 -10.43 10.09
C ASP A 8 -10.96 -10.34 8.71
N LEU A 9 -10.94 -11.47 8.01
CA LEU A 9 -10.30 -11.62 6.70
C LEU A 9 -11.01 -10.81 5.62
N GLU A 10 -12.32 -10.59 5.75
CA GLU A 10 -13.07 -9.76 4.83
C GLU A 10 -12.65 -8.30 4.98
N ARG A 11 -12.56 -7.81 6.23
CA ARG A 11 -12.06 -6.47 6.53
C ARG A 11 -10.60 -6.29 6.10
N LEU A 12 -9.75 -7.30 6.28
CA LEU A 12 -8.36 -7.26 5.83
C LEU A 12 -8.26 -7.12 4.30
N ARG A 13 -9.02 -7.93 3.56
CA ARG A 13 -9.08 -7.86 2.08
C ARG A 13 -9.62 -6.52 1.61
N ALA A 14 -10.71 -6.04 2.19
CA ALA A 14 -11.29 -4.73 1.85
C ALA A 14 -10.31 -3.58 2.12
N THR A 15 -9.54 -3.67 3.21
CA THR A 15 -8.49 -2.67 3.51
C THR A 15 -7.36 -2.74 2.49
N ALA A 16 -6.92 -3.94 2.09
CA ALA A 16 -5.92 -4.13 1.06
C ALA A 16 -6.36 -3.53 -0.29
N ASP A 17 -7.61 -3.73 -0.69
CA ASP A 17 -8.14 -3.17 -1.93
C ASP A 17 -8.26 -1.64 -1.87
N GLY A 18 -8.66 -1.09 -0.71
CA GLY A 18 -8.69 0.36 -0.50
C GLY A 18 -7.29 1.01 -0.56
N VAL A 19 -6.28 0.35 0.02
CA VAL A 19 -4.89 0.82 -0.04
C VAL A 19 -4.33 0.72 -1.46
N ALA A 20 -4.64 -0.35 -2.19
CA ALA A 20 -4.24 -0.48 -3.60
C ALA A 20 -4.81 0.67 -4.44
N ALA A 21 -6.11 0.96 -4.30
CA ALA A 21 -6.75 2.06 -5.01
C ALA A 21 -6.16 3.44 -4.65
N ALA A 22 -5.81 3.64 -3.38
CA ALA A 22 -5.15 4.87 -2.94
C ALA A 22 -3.73 5.01 -3.53
N GLY A 23 -2.95 3.91 -3.57
CA GLY A 23 -1.64 3.87 -4.21
C GLY A 23 -1.72 4.22 -5.70
N ASP A 24 -2.68 3.64 -6.42
CA ASP A 24 -2.92 3.93 -7.84
C ASP A 24 -3.31 5.40 -8.06
N ALA A 25 -4.13 5.98 -7.18
CA ALA A 25 -4.52 7.39 -7.28
C ALA A 25 -3.34 8.33 -7.08
N VAL A 26 -2.46 8.02 -6.12
CA VAL A 26 -1.22 8.79 -5.87
C VAL A 26 -0.26 8.67 -7.06
N ALA A 27 -0.08 7.47 -7.60
CA ALA A 27 0.79 7.24 -8.75
C ALA A 27 0.34 7.99 -10.03
N GLN A 28 -0.97 8.20 -10.18
CA GLN A 28 -1.55 8.92 -11.33
C GLN A 28 -1.61 10.44 -11.14
N MET A 29 -1.30 10.96 -9.96
CA MET A 29 -1.37 12.38 -9.67
C MET A 29 -0.31 13.13 -10.48
N ARG A 30 -0.76 14.08 -11.34
CA ARG A 30 0.18 15.00 -12.00
C ARG A 30 0.63 16.06 -11.02
N TRP A 31 1.93 16.09 -10.78
CA TRP A 31 2.56 17.12 -9.96
C TRP A 31 2.65 18.43 -10.75
N PRO A 32 2.28 19.57 -10.14
CA PRO A 32 2.46 20.87 -10.78
C PRO A 32 3.95 21.12 -11.01
N ALA A 33 4.32 21.34 -12.27
CA ALA A 33 5.67 21.75 -12.64
C ALA A 33 5.84 23.25 -12.41
N LEU A 34 6.96 23.63 -11.81
CA LEU A 34 7.34 25.04 -11.67
C LEU A 34 7.96 25.51 -12.99
N ASP A 35 7.39 26.56 -13.60
CA ASP A 35 8.01 27.21 -14.75
C ASP A 35 9.17 28.09 -14.27
N ALA A 36 10.40 27.65 -14.51
CA ALA A 36 11.60 28.38 -14.14
C ALA A 36 11.73 29.73 -14.88
N GLY A 37 11.17 29.84 -16.09
CA GLY A 37 11.15 31.08 -16.87
C GLY A 37 10.22 32.15 -16.28
N ALA A 38 9.21 31.73 -15.52
CA ALA A 38 8.29 32.63 -14.82
C ALA A 38 8.86 33.18 -13.50
N LEU A 39 9.99 32.65 -13.01
CA LEU A 39 10.63 33.05 -11.76
C LEU A 39 12.14 33.29 -11.92
N PRO A 40 12.55 34.31 -12.69
CA PRO A 40 13.96 34.65 -12.85
C PRO A 40 14.62 34.96 -11.50
N ASP A 41 15.86 34.51 -11.33
CA ASP A 41 16.68 34.66 -10.12
C ASP A 41 16.12 34.01 -8.83
N SER A 42 15.04 33.24 -8.93
CA SER A 42 14.49 32.49 -7.80
C SER A 42 15.33 31.24 -7.52
N ALA A 43 15.88 31.15 -6.31
CA ALA A 43 16.56 29.94 -5.83
C ALA A 43 15.63 28.71 -5.85
N VAL A 44 14.33 28.89 -5.68
CA VAL A 44 13.33 27.81 -5.69
C VAL A 44 13.08 27.30 -7.12
N ALA A 45 13.19 28.16 -8.13
CA ALA A 45 13.04 27.77 -9.53
C ALA A 45 14.20 26.89 -10.04
N ALA A 46 15.36 26.96 -9.39
CA ALA A 46 16.52 26.13 -9.70
C ALA A 46 16.48 24.74 -9.01
N LEU A 47 15.51 24.50 -8.11
CA LEU A 47 15.41 23.22 -7.41
C LEU A 47 14.67 22.19 -8.29
N PRO A 48 15.19 20.95 -8.43
CA PRO A 48 14.53 19.87 -9.15
C PRO A 48 13.42 19.24 -8.28
N ILE A 49 12.46 20.05 -7.82
CA ILE A 49 11.41 19.63 -6.87
C ILE A 49 10.59 18.46 -7.43
N ALA A 50 10.28 18.51 -8.74
CA ALA A 50 9.54 17.44 -9.40
C ALA A 50 10.28 16.09 -9.33
N ASP A 51 11.60 16.09 -9.47
CA ASP A 51 12.40 14.86 -9.43
C ASP A 51 12.51 14.32 -8.00
N VAL A 52 12.73 15.19 -7.01
CA VAL A 52 12.85 14.81 -5.59
C VAL A 52 11.53 14.27 -5.06
N VAL A 53 10.43 15.00 -5.28
CA VAL A 53 9.09 14.58 -4.83
C VAL A 53 8.64 13.35 -5.61
N GLY A 54 8.88 13.30 -6.93
CA GLY A 54 8.56 12.15 -7.75
C GLY A 54 9.22 10.85 -7.26
N GLY A 55 10.49 10.92 -6.88
CA GLY A 55 11.21 9.78 -6.30
C GLY A 55 10.59 9.29 -4.99
N GLN A 56 10.33 10.20 -4.03
CA GLN A 56 9.73 9.85 -2.74
C GLN A 56 8.31 9.28 -2.89
N VAL A 57 7.52 9.84 -3.80
CA VAL A 57 6.17 9.35 -4.09
C VAL A 57 6.22 7.94 -4.69
N ALA A 58 7.16 7.67 -5.59
CA ALA A 58 7.35 6.35 -6.17
C ALA A 58 7.73 5.30 -5.09
N GLU A 59 8.60 5.67 -4.14
CA GLU A 59 8.94 4.82 -2.99
C GLU A 59 7.71 4.50 -2.14
N VAL A 60 6.91 5.51 -1.77
CA VAL A 60 5.67 5.31 -1.01
C VAL A 60 4.70 4.38 -1.75
N VAL A 61 4.52 4.57 -3.06
CA VAL A 61 3.68 3.69 -3.87
C VAL A 61 4.20 2.25 -3.87
N ALA A 62 5.52 2.05 -3.97
CA ALA A 62 6.12 0.73 -3.90
C ALA A 62 5.87 0.04 -2.55
N ASP A 63 6.00 0.79 -1.45
CA ASP A 63 5.73 0.28 -0.10
C ASP A 63 4.26 -0.12 0.09
N LEU A 64 3.32 0.68 -0.45
CA LEU A 64 1.90 0.36 -0.41
C LEU A 64 1.60 -0.93 -1.20
N ILE A 65 2.19 -1.10 -2.37
CA ILE A 65 2.05 -2.33 -3.18
C ILE A 65 2.59 -3.55 -2.42
N ALA A 66 3.77 -3.42 -1.81
CA ALA A 66 4.37 -4.50 -1.02
C ALA A 66 3.50 -4.88 0.18
N TRP A 67 2.95 -3.88 0.87
CA TRP A 67 2.03 -4.12 1.98
C TRP A 67 0.74 -4.83 1.54
N VAL A 68 0.14 -4.41 0.42
CA VAL A 68 -1.06 -5.07 -0.14
C VAL A 68 -0.79 -6.54 -0.47
N ALA A 69 0.37 -6.85 -1.05
CA ALA A 69 0.78 -8.22 -1.34
C ALA A 69 0.89 -9.06 -0.05
N ALA A 70 1.58 -8.54 0.96
CA ALA A 70 1.74 -9.21 2.25
C ALA A 70 0.40 -9.43 2.97
N ALA A 71 -0.52 -8.46 2.90
CA ALA A 71 -1.85 -8.57 3.50
C ALA A 71 -2.69 -9.69 2.86
N ARG A 72 -2.60 -9.85 1.52
CA ARG A 72 -3.28 -10.92 0.79
C ARG A 72 -2.70 -12.29 1.11
N GLU A 73 -1.37 -12.41 1.12
CA GLU A 73 -0.68 -13.65 1.51
C GLU A 73 -1.03 -14.08 2.94
N ALA A 74 -1.05 -13.13 3.89
CA ALA A 74 -1.47 -13.40 5.25
C ALA A 74 -2.93 -13.89 5.32
N ALA A 75 -3.84 -13.27 4.56
CA ALA A 75 -5.23 -13.69 4.54
C ALA A 75 -5.39 -15.12 4.01
N GLU A 76 -4.65 -15.50 2.96
CA GLU A 76 -4.64 -16.86 2.41
C GLU A 76 -4.09 -17.88 3.42
N ALA A 77 -3.00 -17.54 4.11
CA ALA A 77 -2.42 -18.38 5.14
C ALA A 77 -3.42 -18.65 6.29
N PHE A 78 -4.19 -17.64 6.70
CA PHE A 78 -5.23 -17.82 7.72
C PHE A 78 -6.37 -18.74 7.25
N VAL A 79 -6.84 -18.60 6.00
CA VAL A 79 -7.85 -19.51 5.44
C VAL A 79 -7.35 -20.95 5.42
N HIS A 80 -6.10 -21.17 5.01
CA HIS A 80 -5.52 -22.50 4.96
C HIS A 80 -5.38 -23.12 6.37
N ALA A 81 -4.94 -22.33 7.34
CA ALA A 81 -4.83 -22.77 8.73
C ALA A 81 -6.18 -23.15 9.34
N ASP A 82 -7.23 -22.37 9.06
CA ASP A 82 -8.60 -22.64 9.54
C ASP A 82 -9.17 -23.93 8.94
N ALA A 83 -9.00 -24.13 7.62
CA ALA A 83 -9.42 -25.35 6.93
C ALA A 83 -8.72 -26.60 7.49
N ALA A 84 -7.40 -26.54 7.68
CA ALA A 84 -6.63 -27.65 8.24
C ALA A 84 -7.03 -27.97 9.69
N LEU A 85 -7.43 -26.97 10.48
CA LEU A 85 -7.94 -27.18 11.83
C LEU A 85 -9.33 -27.84 11.78
N GLY A 86 -10.22 -27.40 10.89
CA GLY A 86 -11.54 -27.99 10.68
C GLY A 86 -11.48 -29.47 10.29
N GLU A 87 -10.60 -29.84 9.37
CA GLU A 87 -10.38 -31.24 8.97
C GLU A 87 -9.93 -32.11 10.15
N ARG A 88 -8.99 -31.61 10.97
CA ARG A 88 -8.47 -32.34 12.14
C ARG A 88 -9.52 -32.56 13.23
N LEU A 89 -10.46 -31.62 13.38
CA LEU A 89 -11.53 -31.73 14.36
C LEU A 89 -12.68 -32.62 13.87
N ALA A 90 -12.92 -32.71 12.56
CA ALA A 90 -13.96 -33.56 11.97
C ALA A 90 -13.62 -35.06 11.95
N VAL A 91 -12.35 -35.42 12.09
CA VAL A 91 -11.87 -36.83 12.08
C VAL A 91 -11.87 -37.47 13.48
N LYS A 92 -12.25 -36.72 14.53
CA LYS A 92 -12.31 -37.20 15.92
C LYS A 92 -13.74 -37.33 16.41
#